data_AF-A0A7S2SBC4-F1
#
_entry.id   AF-A0A7S2SBC4-F1
#
_cell.length_a   1.000
_cell.length_b   1.000
_cell.length_c   1.000
_cell.angle_alpha   90.00
_cell.angle_beta   90.00
_cell.angle_gamma   90.00
#
_symmetry.space_group_name_H-M   'P 1'
#
loop_
_entity.id
_entity.type
_entity.pdbx_description
1 polymer ?
#
loop_
_entity_poly.entity_id
_entity_poly.type
_entity_poly.pdbx_seq_one_letter_code
_entity_poly.pdbx_strand_id
1 'polypeptide(L)'
;MGATGMKAYGLQLKALLYKNIILFRRNWIASFVHLFLPTLCVCFFALTVKISKITTVERNPADLMALGSDDLLPKCEVYDSAGGRFGFGGVIVNHDCLTIAYSPNTDQVNDMMKYIAKKNELDFEQDFMGFENSSRVTEYFTSGEAKPVFGAVVFQEGDLFGEFNGSFSGIGSESSTVLPYEVWYNRTVVANSLLATAGYDAVHQANHRESTYVLQIQRAVNEGLLYTVGGKPEAEFKINLKPFPFVPEEREDGNIKIEGMGSIFYIVGILVSFILTLRQIVQEKDNKTLGALRMMGLYESCYWLSWFIYFAALMAVSSLFMASAGR
;
A
#
# COMPACT_ATOMS: atom_id res chain seq x y z
N MET A 1 -31.41 26.14 -44.43
CA MET A 1 -31.93 24.77 -44.61
C MET A 1 -33.45 24.89 -44.71
N GLY A 2 -34.04 24.69 -45.90
CA GLY A 2 -35.49 24.89 -46.11
C GLY A 2 -36.34 23.89 -45.30
N ALA A 3 -37.60 24.24 -45.02
CA ALA A 3 -38.53 23.40 -44.23
C ALA A 3 -38.68 21.95 -44.77
N THR A 4 -38.47 21.74 -46.08
CA THR A 4 -38.43 20.42 -46.72
C THR A 4 -37.16 19.63 -46.39
N GLY A 5 -36.01 20.28 -46.32
CA GLY A 5 -34.74 19.63 -45.95
C GLY A 5 -34.71 19.15 -44.50
N MET A 6 -35.33 19.90 -43.59
CA MET A 6 -35.44 19.53 -42.17
C MET A 6 -36.36 18.31 -41.96
N LYS A 7 -37.45 18.20 -42.75
CA LYS A 7 -38.32 17.02 -42.77
C LYS A 7 -37.60 15.78 -43.30
N ALA A 8 -36.85 15.92 -44.40
CA ALA A 8 -36.07 14.82 -44.97
C ALA A 8 -34.98 14.34 -43.99
N TYR A 9 -34.30 15.26 -43.30
CA TYR A 9 -33.32 14.94 -42.27
C TYR A 9 -33.92 14.10 -41.14
N GLY A 10 -35.07 14.53 -40.59
CA GLY A 10 -35.76 13.78 -39.53
C GLY A 10 -36.22 12.38 -39.97
N LEU A 11 -36.68 12.25 -41.22
CA LEU A 11 -37.10 10.96 -41.78
C LEU A 11 -35.91 10.01 -41.95
N GLN A 12 -34.78 10.51 -42.47
CA GLN A 12 -33.54 9.76 -42.60
C GLN A 12 -33.00 9.31 -41.23
N LEU A 13 -33.02 10.19 -40.23
CA LEU A 13 -32.60 9.87 -38.87
C LEU A 13 -33.48 8.77 -38.27
N LYS A 14 -34.81 8.87 -38.42
CA LYS A 14 -35.76 7.86 -37.93
C LYS A 14 -35.52 6.49 -38.57
N ALA A 15 -35.25 6.45 -39.88
CA ALA A 15 -34.95 5.21 -40.59
C ALA A 15 -33.64 4.57 -40.11
N LEU A 16 -32.60 5.36 -39.86
CA LEU A 16 -31.33 4.88 -39.32
C LEU A 16 -31.46 4.39 -37.87
N LEU A 17 -32.23 5.08 -37.03
CA LEU A 17 -32.52 4.61 -35.67
C LEU A 17 -33.27 3.28 -35.70
N TYR A 18 -34.24 3.13 -36.58
CA TYR A 18 -34.97 1.87 -36.76
C TYR A 18 -34.05 0.74 -37.23
N LYS A 19 -33.12 1.03 -38.15
CA LYS A 19 -32.06 0.09 -38.55
C LYS A 19 -31.21 -0.32 -37.34
N ASN A 20 -30.78 0.61 -36.49
CA ASN A 20 -29.99 0.31 -35.30
C ASN A 20 -30.78 -0.57 -34.29
N ILE A 21 -32.09 -0.37 -34.16
CA ILE A 21 -32.97 -1.24 -33.34
C ILE A 21 -33.07 -2.65 -33.95
N ILE A 22 -33.17 -2.78 -35.28
CA ILE A 22 -33.15 -4.09 -35.94
C ILE A 22 -31.80 -4.78 -35.72
N LEU A 23 -30.69 -4.05 -35.82
CA LEU A 23 -29.35 -4.59 -35.56
C LEU A 23 -29.23 -5.09 -34.11
N PHE A 24 -29.77 -4.34 -33.15
CA PHE A 24 -29.85 -4.77 -31.75
C PHE A 24 -30.61 -6.10 -31.61
N ARG A 25 -31.74 -6.25 -32.31
CA ARG A 25 -32.55 -7.47 -32.26
C ARG A 25 -31.89 -8.65 -32.96
N ARG A 26 -31.16 -8.41 -34.06
CA ARG A 26 -30.48 -9.48 -34.83
C ARG A 26 -29.23 -9.98 -34.11
N ASN A 27 -28.46 -9.09 -33.50
CA ASN A 27 -27.27 -9.40 -32.71
C ASN A 27 -27.57 -9.33 -31.20
N TRP A 28 -28.68 -9.94 -30.77
CA TRP A 28 -29.16 -9.85 -29.40
C TRP A 28 -28.14 -10.30 -28.35
N ILE A 29 -27.27 -11.27 -28.65
CA ILE A 29 -26.18 -11.72 -27.77
C ILE A 29 -25.18 -10.60 -27.51
N ALA A 30 -24.71 -9.92 -28.57
CA ALA A 30 -23.75 -8.83 -28.42
C ALA A 30 -24.35 -7.66 -27.63
N SER A 31 -25.62 -7.34 -27.93
CA SER A 31 -26.41 -6.34 -27.22
C SER A 31 -26.61 -6.66 -25.73
N PHE A 32 -26.81 -7.94 -25.39
CA PHE A 32 -26.95 -8.40 -24.01
C PHE A 32 -25.62 -8.28 -23.26
N VAL A 33 -24.51 -8.66 -23.91
CA VAL A 33 -23.16 -8.49 -23.36
C VAL A 33 -22.85 -7.00 -23.14
N HIS A 34 -23.23 -6.10 -24.05
CA HIS A 34 -23.10 -4.65 -23.85
C HIS A 34 -23.83 -4.16 -22.59
N LEU A 35 -25.02 -4.69 -22.33
CA LEU A 35 -25.85 -4.22 -21.22
C LEU A 35 -25.34 -4.72 -19.86
N PHE A 36 -25.01 -6.00 -19.79
CA PHE A 36 -24.75 -6.72 -18.54
C PHE A 36 -23.28 -6.93 -18.20
N LEU A 37 -22.35 -6.77 -19.15
CA LEU A 37 -20.94 -6.95 -18.83
C LEU A 37 -20.39 -5.88 -17.87
N PRO A 38 -20.69 -4.57 -18.04
CA PRO A 38 -20.25 -3.56 -17.09
C PRO A 38 -20.80 -3.80 -15.68
N THR A 39 -22.05 -4.25 -15.59
CA THR A 39 -22.70 -4.55 -14.32
C THR A 39 -22.11 -5.79 -13.67
N LEU A 40 -21.79 -6.84 -14.45
CA LEU A 40 -21.07 -8.01 -13.95
C LEU A 40 -19.67 -7.66 -13.42
N CYS A 41 -18.93 -6.78 -14.08
CA CYS A 41 -17.63 -6.30 -13.59
C CYS A 41 -17.76 -5.58 -12.24
N VAL A 42 -18.76 -4.71 -12.09
CA VAL A 42 -19.04 -4.02 -10.82
C VAL A 42 -19.52 -4.99 -9.74
N CYS A 43 -20.40 -5.95 -10.07
CA CYS A 43 -20.84 -6.98 -9.14
C CYS A 43 -19.69 -7.87 -8.67
N PHE A 44 -18.79 -8.26 -9.58
CA PHE A 44 -17.58 -9.00 -9.24
C PHE A 44 -16.70 -8.22 -8.26
N PHE A 45 -16.49 -6.93 -8.51
CA PHE A 45 -15.76 -6.06 -7.60
C PHE A 45 -16.45 -5.90 -6.24
N ALA A 46 -17.77 -5.70 -6.22
CA ALA A 46 -18.53 -5.65 -4.97
C ALA A 46 -18.41 -6.96 -4.17
N LEU A 47 -18.36 -8.09 -4.86
CA LEU A 47 -18.16 -9.41 -4.26
C LEU A 47 -16.76 -9.55 -3.66
N THR A 48 -15.70 -9.13 -4.36
CA THR A 48 -14.33 -9.15 -3.78
C THR A 48 -14.20 -8.24 -2.56
N VAL A 49 -14.86 -7.07 -2.59
CA VAL A 49 -14.94 -6.18 -1.42
C VAL A 49 -15.67 -6.86 -0.26
N LYS A 50 -16.83 -7.49 -0.50
CA LYS A 50 -17.58 -8.22 0.54
C LYS A 50 -16.77 -9.39 1.12
N ILE A 51 -16.10 -10.18 0.29
CA ILE A 51 -15.20 -11.25 0.77
C ILE A 51 -14.10 -10.66 1.63
N SER A 52 -13.49 -9.54 1.21
CA SER A 52 -12.41 -8.90 1.98
C SER A 52 -12.89 -8.39 3.35
N LYS A 53 -14.13 -7.91 3.47
CA LYS A 53 -14.73 -7.48 4.74
C LYS A 53 -15.02 -8.64 5.68
N ILE A 54 -15.49 -9.78 5.14
CA ILE A 54 -15.74 -10.98 5.96
C ILE A 54 -14.44 -11.52 6.56
N THR A 55 -13.31 -11.35 5.86
CA THR A 55 -11.99 -11.72 6.40
C THR A 55 -11.40 -10.71 7.39
N THR A 56 -11.88 -9.47 7.42
CA THR A 56 -11.58 -8.53 8.50
C THR A 56 -12.57 -8.73 9.65
N VAL A 57 -12.61 -9.95 10.18
CA VAL A 57 -13.21 -10.23 11.48
C VAL A 57 -12.53 -9.32 12.50
N GLU A 58 -13.33 -8.63 13.31
CA GLU A 58 -12.99 -7.83 14.50
C GLU A 58 -11.67 -8.27 15.16
N ARG A 59 -10.53 -7.79 14.65
CA ARG A 59 -9.34 -7.68 15.48
C ARG A 59 -9.59 -6.44 16.31
N ASN A 60 -9.89 -6.65 17.58
CA ASN A 60 -9.83 -5.57 18.55
C ASN A 60 -8.55 -4.78 18.31
N PRO A 61 -8.61 -3.46 18.07
CA PRO A 61 -7.42 -2.62 17.89
C PRO A 61 -6.58 -2.49 19.18
N ALA A 62 -6.92 -3.26 20.21
CA ALA A 62 -6.26 -3.26 21.51
C ALA A 62 -4.87 -3.95 21.49
N ASP A 63 -4.58 -4.80 20.51
CA ASP A 63 -3.25 -5.46 20.40
C ASP A 63 -2.32 -4.79 19.37
N LEU A 64 -2.69 -3.60 18.89
CA LEU A 64 -2.07 -2.93 17.75
C LEU A 64 -0.91 -1.98 18.13
N MET A 65 -0.55 -1.91 19.40
CA MET A 65 0.71 -1.30 19.89
C MET A 65 1.05 -1.92 21.25
N ALA A 66 1.68 -3.08 21.25
CA ALA A 66 2.33 -3.56 22.44
C ALA A 66 3.75 -3.96 22.06
N LEU A 67 4.72 -3.18 22.57
CA LEU A 67 5.94 -3.79 23.11
C LEU A 67 5.43 -5.05 23.85
N GLY A 68 5.79 -6.24 23.35
CA GLY A 68 5.12 -7.49 23.73
C GLY A 68 5.13 -7.73 25.24
N SER A 69 4.48 -8.80 25.70
CA SER A 69 4.41 -9.19 27.12
C SER A 69 5.75 -9.16 27.86
N ASP A 70 6.85 -9.26 27.13
CA ASP A 70 8.19 -9.39 27.68
C ASP A 70 9.03 -8.12 27.53
N ASP A 71 8.60 -7.07 26.81
CA ASP A 71 9.33 -5.78 26.67
C ASP A 71 10.79 -5.84 26.13
N LEU A 72 11.31 -7.04 25.83
CA LEU A 72 12.68 -7.29 25.38
C LEU A 72 12.86 -7.03 23.88
N LEU A 73 14.08 -6.63 23.51
CA LEU A 73 14.57 -6.58 22.15
C LEU A 73 14.67 -8.03 21.59
N PRO A 74 13.98 -8.37 20.48
CA PRO A 74 14.01 -9.71 19.94
C PRO A 74 15.39 -10.05 19.35
N LYS A 75 15.78 -11.32 19.46
CA LYS A 75 16.94 -11.86 18.75
C LYS A 75 16.69 -11.86 17.25
N CYS A 76 17.73 -11.56 16.48
CA CYS A 76 17.68 -11.72 15.03
C CYS A 76 17.43 -13.19 14.64
N GLU A 77 16.43 -13.40 13.77
CA GLU A 77 16.11 -14.69 13.17
C GLU A 77 15.91 -14.54 11.67
N VAL A 78 16.41 -15.50 10.88
CA VAL A 78 16.23 -15.54 9.42
C VAL A 78 15.15 -16.55 9.08
N TYR A 79 14.14 -16.11 8.31
CA TYR A 79 13.04 -16.97 7.86
C TYR A 79 13.30 -17.47 6.44
N ASP A 80 12.92 -18.72 6.17
CA ASP A 80 12.91 -19.25 4.80
C ASP A 80 11.91 -18.46 3.94
N SER A 81 12.19 -18.29 2.65
CA SER A 81 11.25 -17.71 1.68
C SER A 81 10.29 -18.76 1.11
N ALA A 82 10.56 -20.05 1.33
CA ALA A 82 9.74 -21.15 0.87
C ALA A 82 8.73 -21.61 1.94
N GLY A 83 7.43 -21.45 1.65
CA GLY A 83 6.43 -22.36 2.20
C GLY A 83 5.61 -21.91 3.42
N GLY A 84 5.42 -20.62 3.67
CA GLY A 84 4.42 -20.18 4.65
C GLY A 84 3.47 -19.08 4.16
N ARG A 85 2.43 -18.84 4.96
CA ARG A 85 1.39 -17.85 4.69
C ARG A 85 2.10 -16.49 4.67
N PHE A 86 2.02 -15.76 3.56
CA PHE A 86 2.70 -14.47 3.31
C PHE A 86 4.16 -14.54 2.79
N GLY A 87 4.66 -15.71 2.39
CA GLY A 87 5.97 -15.82 1.71
C GLY A 87 7.17 -16.03 2.65
N PHE A 88 6.92 -16.29 3.93
CA PHE A 88 7.92 -16.69 4.92
C PHE A 88 7.59 -18.10 5.44
N GLY A 89 8.53 -19.02 5.38
CA GLY A 89 8.49 -20.38 5.92
C GLY A 89 8.96 -20.42 7.38
N GLY A 90 9.55 -21.55 7.79
CA GLY A 90 10.08 -21.71 9.15
C GLY A 90 11.34 -20.88 9.43
N VAL A 91 11.66 -20.69 10.70
CA VAL A 91 12.96 -20.13 11.13
C VAL A 91 14.08 -21.06 10.66
N ILE A 92 15.06 -20.50 9.95
CA ILE A 92 16.27 -21.22 9.57
C ILE A 92 17.16 -21.29 10.81
N VAL A 93 17.13 -22.46 11.46
CA VAL A 93 17.95 -22.72 12.65
C VAL A 93 19.43 -22.63 12.26
N ASN A 94 20.23 -21.93 13.07
CA ASN A 94 21.70 -21.82 12.93
C ASN A 94 22.20 -20.90 11.79
N HIS A 95 21.41 -19.90 11.39
CA HIS A 95 21.90 -18.84 10.51
C HIS A 95 22.62 -17.75 11.31
N ASP A 96 23.84 -17.40 10.89
CA ASP A 96 24.58 -16.27 11.44
C ASP A 96 23.87 -14.96 11.08
N CYS A 97 23.31 -14.26 12.06
CA CYS A 97 22.73 -12.94 11.85
C CYS A 97 22.95 -12.03 13.05
N LEU A 98 23.03 -10.72 12.79
CA LEU A 98 23.32 -9.71 13.79
C LEU A 98 22.04 -8.99 14.20
N THR A 99 21.83 -8.83 15.50
CA THR A 99 20.67 -8.12 16.04
C THR A 99 20.89 -6.60 15.96
N ILE A 100 22.03 -6.09 16.42
CA ILE A 100 22.36 -4.65 16.30
C ILE A 100 23.81 -4.44 15.86
N ALA A 101 23.99 -3.73 14.75
CA ALA A 101 25.27 -3.09 14.43
C ALA A 101 25.35 -1.70 15.09
N TYR A 102 26.51 -1.25 15.56
CA TYR A 102 26.63 0.09 16.15
C TYR A 102 27.95 0.77 15.85
N SER A 103 27.95 2.10 15.96
CA SER A 103 29.15 2.94 15.80
C SER A 103 29.00 4.23 16.61
N PRO A 104 30.06 4.76 17.24
CA PRO A 104 31.45 4.30 17.20
C PRO A 104 31.75 3.17 18.20
N ASN A 105 32.79 2.38 17.91
CA ASN A 105 33.29 1.31 18.78
C ASN A 105 34.22 1.89 19.86
N THR A 106 33.64 2.63 20.81
CA THR A 106 34.34 3.17 21.98
C THR A 106 33.99 2.39 23.24
N ASP A 107 34.85 2.42 24.27
CA ASP A 107 34.62 1.69 25.51
C ASP A 107 33.27 2.05 26.17
N GLN A 108 32.89 3.34 26.12
CA GLN A 108 31.61 3.80 26.69
C GLN A 108 30.39 3.24 25.94
N VAL A 109 30.43 3.24 24.60
CA VAL A 109 29.35 2.67 23.77
C VAL A 109 29.33 1.16 23.92
N ASN A 110 30.49 0.51 24.00
CA ASN A 110 30.58 -0.94 24.23
C ASN A 110 29.96 -1.35 25.56
N ASP A 111 30.24 -0.60 26.64
CA ASP A 111 29.67 -0.88 27.95
C ASP A 111 28.14 -0.69 27.96
N MET A 112 27.64 0.34 27.26
CA MET A 112 26.21 0.53 27.03
C MET A 112 25.59 -0.65 26.26
N MET A 113 26.20 -1.06 25.16
CA MET A 113 25.69 -2.14 24.31
C MET A 113 25.76 -3.51 25.01
N LYS A 114 26.78 -3.76 25.85
CA LYS A 114 26.85 -4.94 26.74
C LYS A 114 25.71 -4.96 27.75
N TYR A 115 25.36 -3.80 28.32
CA TYR A 115 24.21 -3.69 29.21
C TYR A 115 22.90 -4.01 28.47
N ILE A 116 22.73 -3.48 27.26
CA ILE A 116 21.57 -3.77 26.41
C ILE A 116 21.50 -5.26 26.09
N ALA A 117 22.61 -5.90 25.70
CA ALA A 117 22.66 -7.32 25.41
C ALA A 117 22.24 -8.16 26.64
N LYS A 118 22.84 -7.88 27.79
CA LYS A 118 22.53 -8.57 29.05
C LYS A 118 21.07 -8.41 29.47
N LYS A 119 20.50 -7.21 29.33
CA LYS A 119 19.12 -6.93 29.71
C LYS A 119 18.12 -7.67 28.82
N ASN A 120 18.45 -7.84 27.54
CA ASN A 120 17.56 -8.45 26.54
C ASN A 120 17.81 -9.93 26.29
N GLU A 121 18.60 -10.60 27.15
CA GLU A 121 18.97 -12.02 27.01
C GLU A 121 19.69 -12.34 25.68
N LEU A 122 20.45 -11.37 25.16
CA LEU A 122 21.23 -11.49 23.93
C LEU A 122 22.72 -11.71 24.24
N ASP A 123 23.43 -12.37 23.33
CA ASP A 123 24.88 -12.57 23.43
C ASP A 123 25.60 -11.42 22.74
N PHE A 124 26.34 -10.62 23.50
CA PHE A 124 27.05 -9.46 22.97
C PHE A 124 28.05 -9.82 21.86
N GLU A 125 28.72 -10.97 21.94
CA GLU A 125 29.75 -11.35 20.96
C GLU A 125 29.16 -11.91 19.65
N GLN A 126 27.93 -12.43 19.70
CA GLN A 126 27.27 -13.03 18.53
C GLN A 126 26.23 -12.10 17.91
N ASP A 127 25.47 -11.38 18.72
CA ASP A 127 24.30 -10.60 18.29
C ASP A 127 24.64 -9.12 18.02
N PHE A 128 25.81 -8.63 18.44
CA PHE A 128 26.22 -7.24 18.28
C PHE A 128 27.53 -7.11 17.51
N MET A 129 27.66 -6.02 16.75
CA MET A 129 28.90 -5.70 16.02
C MET A 129 29.19 -4.20 16.05
N GLY A 130 30.32 -3.83 16.65
CA GLY A 130 30.79 -2.46 16.75
C GLY A 130 31.71 -2.06 15.59
N PHE A 131 31.50 -0.87 15.03
CA PHE A 131 32.31 -0.29 13.97
C PHE A 131 32.94 1.02 14.43
N GLU A 132 34.16 1.30 13.96
CA GLU A 132 34.88 2.53 14.30
C GLU A 132 34.06 3.78 13.96
N ASN A 133 33.59 3.90 12.71
CA ASN A 133 32.84 5.06 12.21
C ASN A 133 31.62 4.64 11.37
N SER A 134 30.68 5.57 11.20
CA SER A 134 29.45 5.40 10.38
C SER A 134 29.73 4.98 8.93
N SER A 135 30.84 5.44 8.34
CA SER A 135 31.28 5.05 7.01
C SER A 135 31.60 3.56 6.89
N ARG A 136 32.18 2.96 7.94
CA ARG A 136 32.49 1.52 7.97
C ARG A 136 31.23 0.66 8.10
N VAL A 137 30.22 1.16 8.80
CA VAL A 137 28.89 0.54 8.85
C VAL A 137 28.29 0.47 7.44
N THR A 138 28.40 1.57 6.68
CA THR A 138 27.90 1.64 5.29
C THR A 138 28.69 0.72 4.36
N GLU A 139 30.03 0.71 4.47
CA GLU A 139 30.90 -0.18 3.70
C GLU A 139 30.56 -1.65 3.98
N TYR A 140 30.33 -2.03 5.24
CA TYR A 140 29.92 -3.37 5.62
C TYR A 140 28.62 -3.76 4.91
N PHE A 141 27.57 -2.94 5.00
CA PHE A 141 26.28 -3.23 4.37
C PHE A 141 26.32 -3.29 2.84
N THR A 142 27.33 -2.67 2.20
CA THR A 142 27.47 -2.63 0.74
C THR A 142 28.43 -3.67 0.18
N SER A 143 29.24 -4.31 1.02
CA SER A 143 30.31 -5.24 0.62
C SER A 143 29.85 -6.57 0.01
N GLY A 144 28.56 -6.93 0.13
CA GLY A 144 28.00 -8.17 -0.42
C GLY A 144 28.29 -9.45 0.38
N GLU A 145 29.23 -9.40 1.34
CA GLU A 145 29.56 -10.49 2.28
C GLU A 145 28.99 -10.25 3.69
N ALA A 146 28.19 -9.21 3.86
CA ALA A 146 27.59 -8.85 5.15
C ALA A 146 26.66 -9.94 5.65
N LYS A 147 26.74 -10.23 6.96
CA LYS A 147 25.71 -11.00 7.64
C LYS A 147 24.38 -10.23 7.58
N PRO A 148 23.23 -10.90 7.52
CA PRO A 148 21.95 -10.23 7.70
C PRO A 148 21.94 -9.48 9.05
N VAL A 149 21.58 -8.21 9.03
CA VAL A 149 21.53 -7.36 10.22
C VAL A 149 20.13 -6.82 10.40
N PHE A 150 19.62 -6.95 11.63
CA PHE A 150 18.25 -6.56 11.98
C PHE A 150 18.09 -5.03 12.11
N GLY A 151 19.09 -4.34 12.66
CA GLY A 151 19.17 -2.88 12.65
C GLY A 151 20.57 -2.36 12.98
N ALA A 152 20.80 -1.06 12.79
CA ALA A 152 22.03 -0.40 13.22
C ALA A 152 21.76 0.89 14.01
N VAL A 153 22.63 1.21 14.96
CA VAL A 153 22.57 2.42 15.77
C VAL A 153 23.86 3.21 15.58
N VAL A 154 23.74 4.41 15.02
CA VAL A 154 24.87 5.29 14.75
C VAL A 154 24.80 6.49 15.68
N PHE A 155 25.74 6.57 16.62
CA PHE A 155 25.94 7.74 17.47
C PHE A 155 26.84 8.75 16.74
N GLN A 156 26.62 10.04 16.99
CA GLN A 156 27.48 11.08 16.42
C GLN A 156 28.91 10.96 17.00
N GLU A 157 29.93 11.13 16.14
CA GLU A 157 31.34 11.02 16.52
C GLU A 157 31.72 12.10 17.56
N GLY A 158 32.05 11.66 18.79
CA GLY A 158 32.40 12.47 19.95
C GLY A 158 32.32 11.64 21.24
N ASP A 159 32.74 12.19 22.39
CA ASP A 159 32.33 11.61 23.67
C ASP A 159 30.79 11.60 23.70
N LEU A 160 30.18 10.54 24.28
CA LEU A 160 28.73 10.51 24.52
C LEU A 160 28.24 11.79 25.26
N PHE A 161 29.15 12.52 25.91
CA PHE A 161 28.89 13.74 26.66
C PHE A 161 29.68 14.96 26.16
N GLY A 162 29.85 15.13 24.85
CA GLY A 162 30.42 16.35 24.30
C GLY A 162 29.57 17.60 24.57
N GLU A 163 30.19 18.71 24.98
CA GLU A 163 29.54 20.01 25.06
C GLU A 163 29.03 20.43 23.66
N PHE A 164 27.72 20.60 23.53
CA PHE A 164 27.13 21.11 22.30
C PHE A 164 27.37 22.62 22.19
N ASN A 165 28.40 23.05 21.45
CA ASN A 165 28.60 24.45 21.06
C ASN A 165 27.70 24.85 19.88
N GLY A 166 26.42 24.48 19.93
CA GLY A 166 25.41 24.92 18.98
C GLY A 166 24.56 26.01 19.62
N SER A 167 24.59 27.21 19.06
CA SER A 167 23.70 28.30 19.48
C SER A 167 22.25 27.95 19.14
N PHE A 168 21.53 27.32 20.07
CA PHE A 168 20.08 27.29 20.02
C PHE A 168 19.58 28.69 20.40
N SER A 169 19.19 29.47 19.39
CA SER A 169 18.68 30.83 19.61
C SER A 169 17.26 30.74 20.17
N GLY A 170 17.16 30.75 21.50
CA GLY A 170 15.90 30.88 22.21
C GLY A 170 15.79 29.92 23.39
N ILE A 171 15.99 30.46 24.60
CA ILE A 171 15.97 29.82 25.93
C ILE A 171 17.39 29.52 26.43
N GLY A 172 17.63 29.88 27.70
CA GLY A 172 18.92 30.18 28.31
C GLY A 172 20.02 29.12 28.13
N SER A 173 21.26 29.61 28.20
CA SER A 173 22.50 28.85 28.17
C SER A 173 22.66 27.96 29.40
N GLU A 174 21.93 26.87 29.47
CA GLU A 174 22.36 25.68 30.19
C GLU A 174 22.97 24.73 29.15
N SER A 175 24.14 24.18 29.44
CA SER A 175 24.81 23.19 28.58
C SER A 175 23.98 21.91 28.55
N SER A 176 22.95 21.88 27.69
CA SER A 176 22.18 20.68 27.45
C SER A 176 23.05 19.69 26.67
N THR A 177 23.48 18.62 27.33
CA THR A 177 24.09 17.46 26.67
C THR A 177 23.05 16.79 25.80
N VAL A 178 22.97 17.20 24.53
CA VAL A 178 22.12 16.55 23.53
C VAL A 178 22.91 15.39 22.95
N LEU A 179 22.36 14.19 23.05
CA LEU A 179 22.91 12.94 22.52
C LEU A 179 22.14 12.53 21.25
N PRO A 180 22.58 12.97 20.06
CA PRO A 180 21.98 12.54 18.81
C PRO A 180 22.46 11.14 18.44
N TYR A 181 21.50 10.25 18.18
CA TYR A 181 21.74 8.95 17.57
C TYR A 181 20.74 8.71 16.45
N GLU A 182 21.15 7.93 15.46
CA GLU A 182 20.33 7.52 14.34
C GLU A 182 20.11 6.02 14.38
N VAL A 183 18.86 5.58 14.17
CA VAL A 183 18.54 4.16 14.02
C VAL A 183 18.36 3.87 12.54
N TRP A 184 19.28 3.11 11.98
CA TRP A 184 19.20 2.62 10.61
C TRP A 184 18.52 1.26 10.61
N TYR A 185 17.60 1.08 9.68
CA TYR A 185 16.76 -0.11 9.67
C TYR A 185 16.48 -0.54 8.24
N ASN A 186 16.23 -1.82 8.04
CA ASN A 186 16.02 -2.34 6.70
C ASN A 186 14.60 -2.04 6.22
N ARG A 187 14.49 -1.17 5.20
CA ARG A 187 13.21 -0.82 4.58
C ARG A 187 12.52 -2.01 3.90
N THR A 188 13.24 -3.02 3.41
CA THR A 188 12.57 -4.19 2.80
C THR A 188 11.91 -5.08 3.85
N VAL A 189 12.36 -5.00 5.10
CA VAL A 189 11.80 -5.69 6.27
C VAL A 189 10.59 -4.92 6.81
N VAL A 190 10.65 -3.59 6.86
CA VAL A 190 9.50 -2.72 7.17
C VAL A 190 8.62 -2.54 5.94
N ALA A 191 7.54 -3.32 5.84
CA ALA A 191 6.75 -3.42 4.62
C ALA A 191 6.39 -2.06 3.99
N ASN A 192 6.74 -1.94 2.72
CA ASN A 192 6.32 -0.86 1.85
C ASN A 192 5.31 -1.46 0.85
N SER A 193 4.10 -1.72 1.32
CA SER A 193 3.01 -2.22 0.47
C SER A 193 2.41 -1.08 -0.36
N LEU A 194 2.22 -1.33 -1.66
CA LEU A 194 1.49 -0.44 -2.59
C LEU A 194 0.02 -0.23 -2.16
N LEU A 195 -0.52 -1.12 -1.32
CA LEU A 195 -1.87 -1.04 -0.76
C LEU A 195 -1.84 -1.22 0.76
N ALA A 196 -1.78 -0.09 1.47
CA ALA A 196 -2.38 0.10 2.80
C ALA A 196 -2.05 -0.93 3.91
N THR A 197 -0.83 -1.44 3.97
CA THR A 197 -0.24 -1.97 5.23
C THR A 197 1.09 -1.28 5.49
N ALA A 198 1.06 0.05 5.55
CA ALA A 198 2.15 0.82 6.11
C ALA A 198 2.06 0.66 7.64
N GLY A 199 2.99 -0.09 8.23
CA GLY A 199 3.09 -0.25 9.69
C GLY A 199 3.41 -1.64 10.18
N TYR A 200 3.35 -2.65 9.31
CA TYR A 200 3.59 -4.05 9.69
C TYR A 200 4.87 -4.57 9.06
N ASP A 201 5.90 -4.77 9.88
CA ASP A 201 7.13 -5.46 9.50
C ASP A 201 6.82 -6.91 9.04
N ALA A 202 7.53 -7.38 8.02
CA ALA A 202 7.48 -8.74 7.50
C ALA A 202 7.80 -9.83 8.56
N VAL A 203 8.77 -9.59 9.45
CA VAL A 203 9.11 -10.48 10.58
C VAL A 203 7.95 -10.50 11.59
N HIS A 204 7.29 -9.36 11.75
CA HIS A 204 6.08 -9.23 12.56
C HIS A 204 4.90 -10.04 11.98
N GLN A 205 4.73 -10.08 10.66
CA GLN A 205 3.69 -10.89 10.01
C GLN A 205 3.94 -12.41 10.13
N ALA A 206 5.21 -12.83 10.16
CA ALA A 206 5.59 -14.24 10.34
C ALA A 206 5.35 -14.75 11.77
N ASN A 207 5.56 -13.91 12.78
CA ASN A 207 5.51 -14.30 14.20
C ASN A 207 4.23 -13.88 14.95
N HIS A 208 3.26 -13.24 14.28
CA HIS A 208 2.00 -12.76 14.88
C HIS A 208 2.16 -11.78 16.05
N ARG A 209 3.25 -11.00 16.11
CA ARG A 209 3.54 -10.06 17.22
C ARG A 209 3.68 -8.64 16.69
N GLU A 210 2.68 -7.77 16.90
CA GLU A 210 2.65 -6.38 16.38
C GLU A 210 3.71 -5.50 17.06
N SER A 211 4.87 -5.30 16.43
CA SER A 211 5.85 -4.33 16.93
C SER A 211 6.62 -3.61 15.84
N THR A 212 6.70 -2.29 15.97
CA THR A 212 7.67 -1.43 15.32
C THR A 212 9.02 -1.66 16.01
N TYR A 213 9.79 -2.68 15.60
CA TYR A 213 11.08 -3.02 16.19
C TYR A 213 12.04 -1.82 16.30
N VAL A 214 11.90 -0.82 15.44
CA VAL A 214 12.60 0.47 15.54
C VAL A 214 12.35 1.12 16.91
N LEU A 215 11.12 1.07 17.42
CA LEU A 215 10.77 1.54 18.76
C LEU A 215 11.35 0.65 19.88
N GLN A 216 11.50 -0.66 19.65
CA GLN A 216 12.18 -1.56 20.60
C GLN A 216 13.68 -1.24 20.67
N ILE A 217 14.34 -1.04 19.53
CA ILE A 217 15.73 -0.57 19.46
C ILE A 217 15.84 0.80 20.14
N GLN A 218 14.95 1.73 19.82
CA GLN A 218 14.94 3.08 20.40
C GLN A 218 14.77 3.03 21.93
N ARG A 219 13.85 2.18 22.43
CA ARG A 219 13.70 1.94 23.87
C ARG A 219 15.01 1.41 24.44
N ALA A 220 15.51 0.28 23.93
CA ALA A 220 16.72 -0.37 24.44
C ALA A 220 17.92 0.58 24.49
N VAL A 221 18.14 1.38 23.44
CA VAL A 221 19.19 2.41 23.38
C VAL A 221 18.96 3.48 24.45
N ASN A 222 17.73 3.97 24.63
CA ASN A 222 17.43 4.95 25.68
C ASN A 222 17.63 4.40 27.10
N GLU A 223 17.32 3.12 27.34
CA GLU A 223 17.58 2.49 28.64
C GLU A 223 19.09 2.31 28.88
N GLY A 224 19.84 1.93 27.84
CA GLY A 224 21.30 1.86 27.89
C GLY A 224 21.93 3.22 28.16
N LEU A 225 21.40 4.28 27.54
CA LEU A 225 21.86 5.64 27.78
C LEU A 225 21.53 6.10 29.21
N LEU A 226 20.37 5.74 29.73
CA LEU A 226 20.03 6.04 31.13
C LEU A 226 20.95 5.31 32.11
N TYR A 227 21.38 4.09 31.77
CA TYR A 227 22.37 3.36 32.56
C TYR A 227 23.72 4.08 32.58
N THR A 228 24.22 4.53 31.42
CA THR A 228 25.52 5.21 31.33
C THR A 228 25.51 6.59 32.00
N VAL A 229 24.41 7.36 31.86
CA VAL A 229 24.27 8.70 32.47
C VAL A 229 23.93 8.61 33.96
N GLY A 230 22.97 7.75 34.30
CA GLY A 230 22.38 7.71 35.63
C GLY A 230 23.23 6.96 36.65
N GLY A 231 24.20 6.15 36.22
CA GLY A 231 25.09 5.37 37.07
C GLY A 231 24.36 4.36 37.97
N LYS A 232 23.06 4.10 37.72
CA LYS A 232 22.22 3.18 38.48
C LYS A 232 21.88 1.97 37.60
N PRO A 233 22.24 0.75 38.02
CA PRO A 233 22.00 -0.47 37.24
C PRO A 233 20.53 -0.91 37.17
N GLU A 234 19.62 -0.24 37.88
CA GLU A 234 18.20 -0.64 38.03
C GLU A 234 17.20 0.36 37.42
N ALA A 235 17.66 1.27 36.56
CA ALA A 235 16.76 2.22 35.92
C ALA A 235 15.89 1.53 34.86
N GLU A 236 14.64 1.22 35.21
CA GLU A 236 13.67 0.57 34.34
C GLU A 236 12.65 1.59 33.80
N PHE A 237 12.46 1.63 32.48
CA PHE A 237 11.37 2.39 31.88
C PHE A 237 10.12 1.51 31.80
N LYS A 238 9.15 1.79 32.68
CA LYS A 238 7.80 1.24 32.55
C LYS A 238 6.98 2.11 31.60
N ILE A 239 7.03 1.79 30.32
CA ILE A 239 6.33 2.54 29.27
C ILE A 239 4.97 1.89 29.05
N ASN A 240 3.90 2.66 29.28
CA ASN A 240 2.55 2.24 28.92
C ASN A 240 2.10 3.02 27.68
N LEU A 241 1.93 2.33 26.56
CA LEU A 241 1.47 2.94 25.32
C LEU A 241 -0.06 2.99 25.33
N LYS A 242 -0.61 4.18 25.09
CA LYS A 242 -2.04 4.38 24.92
C LYS A 242 -2.28 4.98 23.54
N PRO A 243 -3.12 4.36 22.69
CA PRO A 243 -3.48 4.98 21.42
C PRO A 243 -4.24 6.28 21.69
N PHE A 244 -4.11 7.23 20.77
CA PHE A 244 -5.00 8.39 20.77
C PHE A 244 -6.46 7.91 20.69
N PRO A 245 -7.40 8.60 21.35
CA PRO A 245 -8.81 8.29 21.19
C PRO A 245 -9.16 8.41 19.72
N PHE A 246 -9.58 7.31 19.12
CA PHE A 246 -10.10 7.34 17.76
C PHE A 246 -11.59 7.67 17.83
N VAL A 247 -12.03 8.62 17.00
CA VAL A 247 -13.45 8.69 16.67
C VAL A 247 -13.69 7.49 15.77
N PRO A 248 -14.61 6.57 16.11
CA PRO A 248 -15.04 5.57 15.15
C PRO A 248 -15.56 6.36 13.96
N GLU A 249 -14.77 6.34 12.88
CA GLU A 249 -15.25 6.83 11.59
C GLU A 249 -16.60 6.12 11.39
N GLU A 250 -17.67 6.85 11.10
CA GLU A 250 -18.92 6.26 10.58
C GLU A 250 -18.58 5.71 9.20
N ARG A 251 -17.78 4.65 9.22
CA ARG A 251 -17.17 4.04 8.07
C ARG A 251 -18.26 3.12 7.59
N GLU A 252 -19.05 3.62 6.66
CA GLU A 252 -19.57 2.76 5.62
C GLU A 252 -18.35 2.14 4.94
N ASP A 253 -17.79 1.07 5.52
CA ASP A 253 -16.53 0.40 5.15
C ASP A 253 -16.51 -0.07 3.68
N GLY A 254 -17.61 0.14 2.94
CA GLY A 254 -17.73 -0.12 1.52
C GLY A 254 -17.09 0.97 0.68
N ASN A 255 -17.22 2.25 1.08
CA ASN A 255 -16.99 3.35 0.15
C ASN A 255 -15.50 3.60 -0.14
N ILE A 256 -14.61 3.48 0.84
CA ILE A 256 -13.19 3.81 0.67
C ILE A 256 -12.45 2.81 -0.24
N LYS A 257 -12.80 1.51 -0.20
CA LYS A 257 -12.25 0.52 -1.14
C LYS A 257 -12.80 0.71 -2.56
N ILE A 258 -14.04 1.18 -2.67
CA ILE A 258 -14.66 1.48 -3.96
C ILE A 258 -14.01 2.69 -4.63
N GLU A 259 -13.60 3.71 -3.87
CA GLU A 259 -12.95 4.91 -4.44
C GLU A 259 -11.59 4.60 -5.10
N GLY A 260 -10.77 3.75 -4.50
CA GLY A 260 -9.44 3.43 -5.02
C GLY A 260 -9.42 2.48 -6.22
N MET A 261 -10.19 1.39 -6.16
CA MET A 261 -10.18 0.35 -7.20
C MET A 261 -11.44 0.32 -8.07
N GLY A 262 -12.57 0.85 -7.60
CA GLY A 262 -13.85 0.80 -8.31
C GLY A 262 -13.83 1.57 -9.63
N SER A 263 -13.06 2.66 -9.71
CA SER A 263 -12.88 3.44 -10.94
C SER A 263 -12.30 2.58 -12.09
N ILE A 264 -11.34 1.69 -11.80
CA ILE A 264 -10.73 0.81 -12.78
C ILE A 264 -11.74 -0.20 -13.30
N PHE A 265 -12.52 -0.84 -12.40
CA PHE A 265 -13.55 -1.81 -12.80
C PHE A 265 -14.67 -1.17 -13.63
N TYR A 266 -15.02 0.08 -13.34
CA TYR A 266 -15.98 0.86 -14.13
C TYR A 266 -15.44 1.15 -15.55
N ILE A 267 -14.18 1.58 -15.65
CA ILE A 267 -13.53 1.84 -16.94
C ILE A 267 -13.44 0.56 -17.78
N VAL A 268 -13.06 -0.56 -17.18
CA VAL A 268 -12.96 -1.86 -17.88
C VAL A 268 -14.31 -2.27 -18.47
N GLY A 269 -15.40 -2.13 -17.71
CA GLY A 269 -16.75 -2.42 -18.20
C GLY A 269 -17.14 -1.57 -19.42
N ILE A 270 -16.83 -0.28 -19.38
CA ILE A 270 -17.12 0.65 -20.48
C ILE A 270 -16.23 0.37 -21.70
N LEU A 271 -14.95 0.06 -21.52
CA LEU A 271 -14.02 -0.21 -22.61
C LEU A 271 -14.45 -1.38 -23.49
N VAL A 272 -14.93 -2.47 -22.88
CA VAL A 272 -15.43 -3.61 -23.67
C VAL A 272 -16.67 -3.22 -24.47
N SER A 273 -17.56 -2.42 -23.88
CA SER A 273 -18.72 -1.87 -24.58
C SER A 273 -18.31 -0.97 -25.74
N PHE A 274 -17.28 -0.16 -25.57
CA PHE A 274 -16.74 0.66 -26.65
C PHE A 274 -16.18 -0.21 -27.81
N ILE A 275 -15.35 -1.22 -27.50
CA ILE A 275 -14.74 -2.11 -28.51
C ILE A 275 -15.80 -2.84 -29.35
N LEU A 276 -16.85 -3.36 -28.70
CA LEU A 276 -17.92 -4.06 -29.38
C LEU A 276 -18.74 -3.12 -30.30
N THR A 277 -18.96 -1.86 -29.90
CA THR A 277 -19.62 -0.88 -30.79
C THR A 277 -18.75 -0.47 -31.97
N LEU A 278 -17.44 -0.29 -31.73
CA LEU A 278 -16.48 0.00 -32.79
C LEU A 278 -16.46 -1.12 -33.82
N ARG A 279 -16.53 -2.38 -33.37
CA ARG A 279 -16.64 -3.54 -34.27
C ARG A 279 -17.86 -3.45 -35.19
N GLN A 280 -19.01 -3.01 -34.69
CA GLN A 280 -20.22 -2.87 -35.52
C GLN A 280 -20.06 -1.78 -36.58
N ILE A 281 -19.48 -0.64 -36.21
CA ILE A 281 -19.19 0.46 -37.14
C ILE A 281 -18.19 0.03 -38.23
N VAL A 282 -17.13 -0.67 -37.82
CA VAL A 282 -16.13 -1.22 -38.77
C VAL A 282 -16.77 -2.25 -39.69
N GLN A 283 -17.63 -3.13 -39.16
CA GLN A 283 -18.34 -4.12 -39.97
C GLN A 283 -19.27 -3.47 -41.00
N GLU A 284 -19.93 -2.36 -40.67
CA GLU A 284 -20.72 -1.61 -41.67
C GLU A 284 -19.86 -0.97 -42.76
N LYS A 285 -18.69 -0.46 -42.37
CA LYS A 285 -17.69 0.09 -43.29
C LYS A 285 -17.15 -0.99 -44.24
N ASP A 286 -16.81 -2.16 -43.71
CA ASP A 286 -16.29 -3.30 -44.48
C ASP A 286 -17.33 -3.85 -45.45
N ASN A 287 -18.60 -3.91 -45.02
CA ASN A 287 -19.72 -4.31 -45.87
C ASN A 287 -20.10 -3.24 -46.92
N LYS A 288 -19.40 -2.10 -46.98
CA LYS A 288 -19.63 -0.97 -47.91
C LYS A 288 -21.05 -0.38 -47.87
N THR A 289 -21.84 -0.75 -46.86
CA THR A 289 -23.23 -0.31 -46.69
C THR A 289 -23.32 1.21 -46.51
N LEU A 290 -22.38 1.80 -45.77
CA LEU A 290 -22.27 3.25 -45.63
C LEU A 290 -21.99 3.95 -46.96
N GLY A 291 -21.13 3.37 -47.80
CA GLY A 291 -20.84 3.90 -49.14
C GLY A 291 -22.07 3.88 -50.04
N ALA A 292 -22.84 2.79 -50.02
CA ALA A 292 -24.10 2.69 -50.75
C ALA A 292 -25.13 3.74 -50.28
N LEU A 293 -25.28 3.92 -48.96
CA LEU A 293 -26.19 4.93 -48.39
C LEU A 293 -25.77 6.37 -48.75
N ARG A 294 -24.46 6.66 -48.81
CA ARG A 294 -23.95 7.97 -49.28
C ARG A 294 -24.31 8.24 -50.73
N MET A 295 -24.17 7.24 -51.62
CA MET A 295 -24.56 7.38 -53.03
C MET A 295 -26.08 7.58 -53.21
N MET A 296 -26.89 7.13 -52.27
CA MET A 296 -28.33 7.37 -52.23
C MET A 296 -28.74 8.76 -51.69
N GLY A 297 -27.77 9.61 -51.31
CA GLY A 297 -28.03 10.96 -50.82
C GLY A 297 -28.32 11.06 -49.31
N LEU A 298 -27.85 10.10 -48.51
CA LEU A 298 -27.93 10.17 -47.05
C LEU A 298 -26.98 11.27 -46.51
N TYR A 299 -27.48 12.12 -45.61
CA TYR A 299 -26.61 13.05 -44.88
C TYR A 299 -25.68 12.32 -43.92
N GLU A 300 -24.37 12.59 -44.00
CA GLU A 300 -23.37 11.96 -43.14
C GLU A 300 -23.58 12.30 -41.66
N SER A 301 -24.08 13.50 -41.35
CA SER A 301 -24.42 13.89 -39.98
C SER A 301 -25.57 13.07 -39.39
N CYS A 302 -26.57 12.65 -40.19
CA CYS A 302 -27.63 11.74 -39.73
C CYS A 302 -27.05 10.39 -39.29
N TYR A 303 -26.05 9.88 -40.01
CA TYR A 303 -25.41 8.61 -39.69
C TYR A 303 -24.71 8.66 -38.33
N TRP A 304 -23.83 9.64 -38.12
CA TRP A 304 -23.10 9.80 -36.85
C TRP A 304 -24.06 10.10 -35.69
N LEU A 305 -25.09 10.92 -35.93
CA LEU A 305 -26.12 11.20 -34.92
C LEU A 305 -26.93 9.94 -34.56
N SER A 306 -27.24 9.07 -35.53
CA SER A 306 -27.96 7.83 -35.25
C SER A 306 -27.16 6.87 -34.37
N TRP A 307 -25.84 6.77 -34.59
CA TRP A 307 -24.93 5.97 -33.76
C TRP A 307 -24.74 6.57 -32.37
N PHE A 308 -24.62 7.89 -32.28
CA PHE A 308 -24.54 8.61 -31.01
C PHE A 308 -25.78 8.39 -30.15
N ILE A 309 -26.98 8.58 -30.71
CA ILE A 309 -28.25 8.36 -29.98
C ILE A 309 -28.38 6.89 -29.54
N TYR A 310 -28.02 5.96 -30.42
CA TYR A 310 -28.06 4.53 -30.10
C TYR A 310 -27.10 4.18 -28.95
N PHE A 311 -25.86 4.65 -28.99
CA PHE A 311 -24.88 4.41 -27.94
C PHE A 311 -25.25 5.11 -26.63
N ALA A 312 -25.72 6.35 -26.69
CA ALA A 312 -26.19 7.09 -25.52
C ALA A 312 -27.35 6.38 -24.82
N ALA A 313 -28.31 5.83 -25.59
CA ALA A 313 -29.39 5.03 -25.03
C ALA A 313 -28.88 3.76 -24.36
N LEU A 314 -27.97 3.01 -24.99
CA LEU A 314 -27.38 1.80 -24.39
C LEU A 314 -26.61 2.10 -23.11
N MET A 315 -25.80 3.16 -23.10
CA MET A 315 -25.03 3.58 -21.94
C MET A 315 -25.92 4.06 -20.80
N ALA A 316 -27.00 4.80 -21.11
CA ALA A 316 -27.97 5.23 -20.10
C ALA A 316 -28.70 4.06 -19.44
N VAL A 317 -29.02 3.01 -20.20
CA VAL A 317 -29.63 1.81 -19.62
C VAL A 317 -28.61 1.02 -18.80
N SER A 318 -27.38 0.84 -19.31
CA SER A 318 -26.32 0.14 -18.58
C SER A 318 -25.96 0.86 -17.27
N SER A 319 -25.91 2.19 -17.27
CA SER A 319 -25.66 2.97 -16.05
C SER A 319 -26.80 2.84 -15.03
N LEU A 320 -28.05 2.73 -15.48
CA LEU A 320 -29.18 2.45 -14.60
C LEU A 320 -29.06 1.07 -13.93
N PHE A 321 -28.64 0.04 -14.67
CA PHE A 321 -28.36 -1.28 -14.10
C PHE A 321 -27.15 -1.27 -13.15
N MET A 322 -26.12 -0.48 -13.43
CA MET A 322 -24.98 -0.34 -12.52
C MET A 322 -25.39 0.38 -11.23
N ALA A 323 -26.21 1.43 -11.33
CA ALA A 323 -26.72 2.17 -10.19
C ALA A 323 -27.66 1.33 -9.31
N SER A 324 -28.43 0.41 -9.90
CA SER A 324 -29.27 -0.52 -9.12
C SER A 324 -28.46 -1.63 -8.46
N ALA A 325 -27.37 -2.08 -9.07
CA ALA A 325 -26.46 -3.08 -8.49
C ALA A 325 -25.52 -2.52 -7.41
N GLY A 326 -25.28 -1.21 -7.41
CA GLY A 326 -24.41 -0.52 -6.46
C GLY A 326 -25.08 -0.06 -5.15
N ARG A 327 -26.39 -0.27 -4.99
CA ARG A 327 -27.09 -0.16 -3.69
C ARG A 327 -27.00 -1.49 -2.95
#